data_AF-A0AAN7N2Y1-F1
#
_entry.id   AF-A0AAN7N2Y1-F1
#
_cell.length_a   1.000
_cell.length_b   1.000
_cell.length_c   1.000
_cell.angle_alpha   90.00
_cell.angle_beta   90.00
_cell.angle_gamma   90.00
#
_symmetry.space_group_name_H-M   'P 1'
#
loop_
_entity.id
_entity.type
_entity.pdbx_description
1 polymer ?
#
loop_
_entity_poly.entity_id
_entity_poly.type
_entity_poly.pdbx_seq_one_letter_code
_entity_poly.pdbx_strand_id
1 'polypeptide(L)'
;MLQNTPRPKEEIPAEVEDAVTPLVWASRIPGRSKLVEPVKVVLKSGTKPVRQKQYPIKWEARKGLDELIMKFLDYGLLIECESEYNTPILPVKKQDGKEYRLVQDLRAVNQIVQDIHPVVANPYTLLTSLKEKHKWFTVLDLKDAFFCIPLDKDSQAIFTFEWESPTTG
;
A
#
# COMPACT_ATOMS: atom_id res chain seq x y z
N MET A 1 -17.15 33.51 -6.89
CA MET A 1 -16.67 32.83 -5.66
C MET A 1 -17.73 31.81 -5.26
N LEU A 2 -17.65 30.57 -5.76
CA LEU A 2 -18.54 29.50 -5.30
C LEU A 2 -17.97 28.97 -3.99
N GLN A 3 -18.74 29.14 -2.91
CA GLN A 3 -18.38 28.64 -1.58
C GLN A 3 -18.45 27.11 -1.62
N ASN A 4 -17.30 26.47 -1.38
CA ASN A 4 -17.19 25.02 -1.30
C ASN A 4 -17.65 24.60 0.11
N THR A 5 -18.97 24.57 0.34
CA THR A 5 -19.52 23.97 1.56
C THR A 5 -19.26 22.45 1.51
N PRO A 6 -18.69 21.84 2.55
CA PRO A 6 -18.53 20.39 2.57
C PRO A 6 -19.91 19.75 2.51
N ARG A 7 -20.13 18.89 1.50
CA ARG A 7 -21.35 18.08 1.41
C ARG A 7 -21.49 17.26 2.70
N PRO A 8 -22.69 17.19 3.29
CA PRO A 8 -22.92 16.27 4.41
C PRO A 8 -22.51 14.86 3.97
N LYS A 9 -21.88 14.10 4.87
CA LYS A 9 -21.64 12.68 4.63
C LYS A 9 -23.01 12.02 4.53
N GLU A 10 -23.42 11.66 3.32
CA GLU A 10 -24.59 10.81 3.12
C GLU A 10 -24.28 9.46 3.76
N GLU A 11 -24.98 9.15 4.85
CA GLU A 11 -24.88 7.86 5.51
C GLU A 11 -25.57 6.80 4.66
N ILE A 12 -24.95 5.62 4.56
CA ILE A 12 -25.51 4.51 3.81
C ILE A 12 -26.80 4.07 4.55
N PRO A 13 -27.95 3.94 3.86
CA PRO A 13 -29.17 3.46 4.51
C PRO A 13 -28.95 2.09 5.15
N ALA A 14 -29.47 1.88 6.37
CA ALA A 14 -29.31 0.62 7.11
C ALA A 14 -29.75 -0.61 6.31
N GLU A 15 -30.81 -0.47 5.49
CA GLU A 15 -31.29 -1.54 4.61
C GLU A 15 -30.24 -2.00 3.58
N VAL A 16 -29.41 -1.07 3.09
CA VAL A 16 -28.31 -1.36 2.17
C VAL A 16 -27.14 -1.97 2.92
N GLU A 17 -26.86 -1.50 4.13
CA GLU A 17 -25.78 -2.02 4.98
C GLU A 17 -26.07 -3.46 5.42
N ASP A 18 -27.29 -3.74 5.88
CA ASP A 18 -27.75 -5.05 6.34
C ASP A 18 -27.89 -6.08 5.20
N ALA A 19 -28.10 -5.62 3.97
CA ALA A 19 -28.16 -6.47 2.79
C ALA A 19 -26.78 -6.95 2.30
N VAL A 20 -25.70 -6.31 2.75
CA VAL A 20 -24.33 -6.64 2.35
C VAL A 20 -23.73 -7.67 3.29
N THR A 21 -23.09 -8.70 2.74
CA THR A 21 -22.40 -9.71 3.56
C THR A 21 -21.31 -9.04 4.40
N PRO A 22 -21.33 -9.11 5.74
CA PRO A 22 -20.39 -8.36 6.59
C PRO A 22 -18.90 -8.64 6.30
N LEU A 23 -18.59 -9.80 5.73
CA LEU A 23 -17.24 -10.23 5.34
C LEU A 23 -16.62 -9.42 4.20
N VAL A 24 -17.40 -8.66 3.43
CA VAL A 24 -16.86 -7.88 2.29
C VAL A 24 -16.30 -6.53 2.72
N TRP A 25 -16.67 -6.05 3.91
CA TRP A 25 -16.16 -4.79 4.44
C TRP A 25 -14.77 -4.97 5.03
N ALA A 26 -13.93 -3.96 4.86
CA ALA A 26 -12.54 -4.03 5.25
C ALA A 26 -12.40 -4.21 6.77
N SER A 27 -11.64 -5.22 7.17
CA SER A 27 -11.33 -5.48 8.57
C SER A 27 -10.07 -4.73 9.03
N ARG A 28 -9.60 -5.01 10.25
CA ARG A 28 -8.31 -4.53 10.75
C ARG A 28 -7.13 -5.17 10.01
N ILE A 29 -7.28 -6.41 9.58
CA ILE A 29 -6.27 -7.18 8.84
C ILE A 29 -6.59 -7.03 7.35
N PRO A 30 -5.61 -6.67 6.50
CA PRO A 30 -5.81 -6.64 5.06
C PRO A 30 -6.31 -7.98 4.52
N GLY A 31 -7.16 -7.93 3.51
CA GLY A 31 -7.61 -9.13 2.81
C GLY A 31 -6.44 -9.86 2.15
N ARG A 32 -6.63 -11.13 1.78
CA ARG A 32 -5.68 -11.87 0.93
C ARG A 32 -6.44 -12.49 -0.24
N SER A 33 -5.99 -12.22 -1.45
CA SER A 33 -6.57 -12.83 -2.65
C SER A 33 -6.24 -14.32 -2.68
N LYS A 34 -7.26 -15.17 -2.78
CA LYS A 34 -7.10 -16.64 -2.88
C LYS A 34 -6.84 -17.14 -4.29
N LEU A 35 -7.06 -16.30 -5.30
CA LEU A 35 -7.09 -16.69 -6.71
C LEU A 35 -5.91 -16.12 -7.52
N VAL A 36 -5.09 -15.27 -6.90
CA VAL A 36 -3.96 -14.62 -7.56
C VAL A 36 -2.68 -15.34 -7.18
N GLU A 37 -1.91 -15.71 -8.19
CA GLU A 37 -0.56 -16.24 -7.99
C GLU A 37 0.37 -15.14 -7.45
N PRO A 38 1.36 -15.49 -6.61
CA PRO A 38 2.34 -14.53 -6.13
C PRO A 38 3.04 -13.78 -7.27
N VAL A 39 3.11 -12.45 -7.14
CA VAL A 39 3.73 -11.60 -8.15
C VAL A 39 5.24 -11.82 -8.13
N LYS A 40 5.79 -12.20 -9.28
CA LYS A 40 7.24 -12.29 -9.48
C LYS A 40 7.77 -11.00 -10.11
N VAL A 41 8.75 -10.38 -9.46
CA VAL A 41 9.38 -9.15 -9.94
C VAL A 41 10.63 -9.51 -10.73
N VAL A 42 10.64 -9.13 -12.01
CA VAL A 42 11.77 -9.41 -12.91
C VAL A 42 12.71 -8.22 -12.94
N LEU A 43 14.00 -8.47 -12.73
CA LEU A 43 15.05 -7.46 -12.81
C LEU A 43 15.65 -7.41 -14.23
N LYS A 44 16.16 -6.23 -14.62
CA LYS A 44 16.92 -6.02 -15.86
C LYS A 44 18.22 -6.84 -15.81
N SER A 45 18.68 -7.31 -16.98
CA SER A 45 19.88 -8.14 -17.05
C SER A 45 21.13 -7.39 -16.57
N GLY A 46 21.97 -8.04 -15.76
CA GLY A 46 23.25 -7.49 -15.31
C GLY A 46 23.16 -6.47 -14.17
N THR A 47 21.99 -6.30 -13.54
CA THR A 47 21.83 -5.41 -12.39
C THR A 47 22.43 -6.01 -11.12
N LYS A 48 22.97 -5.15 -10.26
CA LYS A 48 23.43 -5.52 -8.91
C LYS A 48 22.35 -5.20 -7.87
N PRO A 49 22.36 -5.87 -6.70
CA PRO A 49 21.48 -5.51 -5.59
C PRO A 49 21.61 -4.04 -5.19
N VAL A 50 20.46 -3.39 -4.94
CA VAL A 50 20.41 -2.00 -4.47
C VAL A 50 20.74 -1.98 -2.99
N ARG A 51 21.82 -1.29 -2.61
CA ARG A 51 22.22 -1.09 -1.21
C ARG A 51 22.29 0.39 -0.88
N GLN A 52 21.17 0.97 -0.48
CA GLN A 52 21.09 2.35 -0.03
C GLN A 52 21.04 2.41 1.49
N LYS A 53 21.85 3.28 2.10
CA LYS A 53 21.87 3.44 3.56
C LYS A 53 20.57 4.10 4.04
N GLN A 54 20.06 3.65 5.19
CA GLN A 54 18.95 4.31 5.86
C GLN A 54 19.29 5.78 6.18
N TYR A 55 18.39 6.69 5.81
CA TYR A 55 18.50 8.10 6.20
C TYR A 55 18.30 8.26 7.71
N PRO A 56 18.96 9.23 8.36
CA PRO A 56 18.71 9.51 9.76
C PRO A 56 17.21 9.79 10.02
N ILE A 57 16.61 9.00 10.91
CA ILE A 57 15.23 9.17 11.35
C ILE A 57 15.23 9.83 12.72
N LYS A 58 14.43 10.89 12.90
CA LYS A 58 14.24 11.52 14.20
C LYS A 58 13.58 10.54 15.18
N TRP A 59 13.98 10.59 16.44
CA TRP A 59 13.44 9.74 17.50
C TRP A 59 11.91 9.72 17.57
N GLU A 60 11.27 10.88 17.49
CA GLU A 60 9.81 10.98 17.58
C GLU A 60 9.11 10.28 16.41
N ALA A 61 9.70 10.37 15.22
CA ALA A 61 9.19 9.70 14.03
C ALA A 61 9.43 8.19 14.11
N ARG A 62 10.57 7.75 14.62
CA ARG A 62 10.87 6.33 14.86
C ARG A 62 9.87 5.73 15.84
N LYS A 63 9.59 6.39 16.98
CA LYS A 63 8.54 5.97 17.92
C LYS A 63 7.16 5.89 17.26
N GLY A 64 6.82 6.86 16.41
CA GLY A 64 5.55 6.84 15.68
C GLY A 64 5.43 5.73 14.62
N LEU A 65 6.54 5.23 14.10
CA LEU A 65 6.56 4.10 13.17
C LEU A 65 6.61 2.74 13.87
N ASP A 66 7.11 2.65 15.11
CA ASP A 66 7.29 1.37 15.83
C ASP A 66 5.98 0.59 15.94
N GLU A 67 4.89 1.24 16.38
CA GLU A 67 3.57 0.60 16.44
C GLU A 67 3.06 0.11 15.07
N LEU A 68 3.42 0.81 13.99
CA LEU A 68 3.02 0.44 12.63
C LEU A 68 3.81 -0.77 12.12
N ILE A 69 5.13 -0.78 12.35
CA ILE A 69 6.00 -1.91 12.03
C ILE A 69 5.55 -3.17 12.77
N MET A 70 5.29 -3.06 14.08
CA MET A 70 4.84 -4.21 14.88
C MET A 70 3.50 -4.76 14.38
N LYS A 71 2.55 -3.91 13.98
CA LYS A 71 1.29 -4.35 13.35
C LYS A 71 1.54 -5.06 12.03
N PHE A 72 2.44 -4.55 11.20
CA PHE A 72 2.76 -5.19 9.93
C PHE A 72 3.46 -6.55 10.12
N LEU A 73 4.29 -6.72 11.15
CA LEU A 73 4.85 -8.01 11.53
C LEU A 73 3.77 -8.98 12.02
N ASP A 74 2.88 -8.54 12.92
CA ASP A 74 1.76 -9.35 13.43
C ASP A 74 0.81 -9.82 12.31
N TYR A 75 0.55 -8.95 11.32
CA TYR A 75 -0.27 -9.29 10.15
C TYR A 75 0.47 -10.12 9.09
N GLY A 76 1.78 -10.35 9.27
CA GLY A 76 2.65 -11.02 8.31
C GLY A 76 2.81 -10.27 6.98
N LEU A 77 2.68 -8.94 7.00
CA LEU A 77 2.97 -8.05 5.86
C LEU A 77 4.47 -7.72 5.80
N LEU A 78 5.13 -7.70 6.95
CA LEU A 78 6.58 -7.65 7.08
C LEU A 78 7.07 -8.98 7.67
N ILE A 79 8.29 -9.34 7.31
CA ILE A 79 9.03 -10.44 7.89
C ILE A 79 10.47 -10.00 8.13
N GLU A 80 11.10 -10.52 9.18
CA GLU A 80 12.53 -10.34 9.39
C GLU A 80 13.31 -11.18 8.37
N CYS A 81 14.36 -10.60 7.80
CA CYS A 81 15.23 -11.28 6.85
C CYS A 81 16.63 -10.68 6.84
N GLU A 82 17.59 -11.48 6.40
CA GLU A 82 18.89 -10.98 5.96
C GLU A 82 18.84 -10.79 4.44
N SER A 83 19.32 -9.64 3.95
CA SER A 83 19.23 -9.30 2.54
C SER A 83 20.47 -8.56 2.04
N GLU A 84 20.80 -8.83 0.79
CA GLU A 84 21.79 -8.04 0.04
C GLU A 84 21.22 -6.72 -0.48
N TYR A 85 19.91 -6.50 -0.35
CA TYR A 85 19.24 -5.27 -0.74
C TYR A 85 18.93 -4.42 0.49
N ASN A 86 18.92 -3.11 0.32
CA ASN A 86 18.37 -2.19 1.29
C ASN A 86 17.91 -0.91 0.60
N THR A 87 16.73 -0.42 0.97
CA THR A 87 16.20 0.89 0.56
C THR A 87 15.75 1.66 1.80
N PRO A 88 15.90 3.00 1.82
CA PRO A 88 15.58 3.77 3.00
C PRO A 88 14.07 3.94 3.14
N ILE A 89 13.60 3.96 4.38
CA ILE A 89 12.26 4.40 4.75
C ILE A 89 12.24 5.86 5.18
N LEU A 90 11.11 6.50 4.94
CA LEU A 90 10.81 7.90 5.18
C LEU A 90 9.54 7.97 6.03
N PRO A 91 9.63 8.47 7.28
CA PRO A 91 8.43 8.78 8.06
C PRO A 91 7.77 10.04 7.52
N VAL A 92 6.53 9.91 7.07
CA VAL A 92 5.73 11.04 6.57
C VAL A 92 4.55 11.26 7.50
N LYS A 93 4.44 12.46 8.09
CA LYS A 93 3.28 12.80 8.92
C LYS A 93 1.99 12.78 8.10
N LYS A 94 0.92 12.21 8.65
CA LYS A 94 -0.44 12.37 8.12
C LYS A 94 -0.87 13.83 8.25
N GLN A 95 -1.92 14.21 7.51
CA GLN A 95 -2.47 15.56 7.54
C GLN A 95 -2.94 15.99 8.94
N ASP A 96 -3.32 15.04 9.79
CA ASP A 96 -3.67 15.26 11.20
C ASP A 96 -2.47 15.67 12.09
N GLY A 97 -1.24 15.49 11.61
CA GLY A 97 0.01 15.80 12.31
C GLY A 97 0.37 14.88 13.48
N LYS A 98 -0.48 13.90 13.83
CA LYS A 98 -0.34 12.99 14.97
C LYS A 98 0.25 11.65 14.57
N GLU A 99 -0.17 11.12 13.43
CA GLU A 99 0.25 9.81 12.95
C GLU A 99 1.33 9.90 11.87
N TYR A 100 2.16 8.87 11.79
CA TYR A 100 3.15 8.72 10.72
C TYR A 100 2.73 7.64 9.72
N ARG A 101 3.16 7.82 8.47
CA ARG A 101 3.15 6.81 7.42
C ARG A 101 4.58 6.36 7.19
N LEU A 102 4.74 5.05 7.04
CA LEU A 102 5.96 4.48 6.49
C LEU A 102 5.91 4.62 4.97
N VAL A 103 6.89 5.32 4.40
CA VAL A 103 7.08 5.41 2.95
C VAL A 103 8.46 4.88 2.62
N GLN A 104 8.54 3.86 1.77
CA GLN A 104 9.82 3.33 1.32
C GLN A 104 10.24 4.03 0.02
N ASP A 105 11.49 4.47 -0.06
CA ASP A 105 12.03 5.07 -1.27
C ASP A 105 12.51 3.97 -2.24
N LEU A 106 11.61 3.56 -3.12
CA LEU A 106 11.86 2.49 -4.10
C LEU A 106 12.42 3.01 -5.43
N ARG A 107 12.87 4.26 -5.52
CA ARG A 107 13.34 4.84 -6.80
C ARG A 107 14.49 4.05 -7.42
N ALA A 108 15.46 3.64 -6.61
CA ALA A 108 16.61 2.85 -7.10
C ALA A 108 16.20 1.44 -7.52
N VAL A 109 15.27 0.81 -6.80
CA VAL A 109 14.68 -0.48 -7.18
C VAL A 109 13.95 -0.36 -8.51
N ASN A 110 13.09 0.64 -8.68
CA ASN A 110 12.32 0.86 -9.89
C ASN A 110 13.21 1.06 -11.15
N GLN A 111 14.44 1.55 -11.00
CA GLN A 111 15.38 1.70 -12.12
C GLN A 111 15.92 0.34 -12.62
N ILE A 112 16.08 -0.64 -11.72
CA ILE A 112 16.63 -1.96 -12.04
C ILE A 112 15.55 -3.01 -12.33
N VAL A 113 14.29 -2.75 -11.98
CA VAL A 113 13.15 -3.60 -12.34
C VAL A 113 12.85 -3.47 -13.83
N GLN A 114 12.47 -4.58 -14.47
CA GLN A 114 12.06 -4.62 -15.87
C GLN A 114 10.73 -3.88 -16.05
N ASP A 115 10.68 -2.99 -17.04
CA ASP A 115 9.48 -2.24 -17.36
C ASP A 115 8.39 -3.17 -17.91
N ILE A 116 7.16 -2.99 -17.44
CA ILE A 116 5.97 -3.68 -17.94
C ILE A 116 5.10 -2.70 -18.73
N HIS A 117 4.36 -3.22 -19.71
CA HIS A 117 3.42 -2.38 -20.45
C HIS A 117 2.26 -1.95 -19.53
N PRO A 118 1.98 -0.63 -19.39
CA PRO A 118 0.87 -0.18 -18.56
C PRO A 118 -0.46 -0.56 -19.23
N VAL A 119 -1.20 -1.46 -18.58
CA VAL A 119 -2.52 -1.93 -19.06
C VAL A 119 -3.71 -1.15 -18.48
N VAL A 120 -3.46 -0.25 -17.54
CA VAL A 120 -4.51 0.54 -16.89
C VAL A 120 -5.00 1.63 -17.83
N ALA A 121 -6.26 1.51 -18.27
CA ALA A 121 -6.91 2.52 -19.10
C ALA A 121 -7.09 3.84 -18.31
N ASN A 122 -7.01 4.97 -19.01
CA ASN A 122 -7.25 6.26 -18.36
C ASN A 122 -8.72 6.36 -17.87
N PRO A 123 -9.00 7.13 -16.81
CA PRO A 123 -10.35 7.24 -16.26
C PRO A 123 -11.40 7.75 -17.25
N TYR A 124 -11.05 8.67 -18.15
CA TYR A 124 -11.95 9.18 -19.18
C TYR A 124 -12.38 8.07 -20.17
N THR A 125 -11.44 7.25 -20.63
CA THR A 125 -11.71 6.09 -21.49
C THR A 125 -12.54 5.04 -20.76
N LEU A 126 -12.33 4.85 -19.46
CA LEU A 126 -13.18 3.95 -18.67
C LEU A 126 -14.62 4.49 -18.59
N LEU A 127 -14.79 5.80 -18.40
CA LEU A 127 -16.10 6.43 -18.28
C LEU A 127 -16.89 6.45 -19.60
N THR A 128 -16.25 6.45 -20.76
CA THR A 128 -16.95 6.38 -22.06
C THR A 128 -17.68 5.06 -22.29
N SER A 129 -17.34 4.01 -21.54
CA SER A 129 -18.06 2.73 -21.57
C SER A 129 -19.45 2.80 -20.90
N LEU A 130 -19.72 3.85 -20.12
CA LEU A 130 -21.00 4.04 -19.46
C LEU A 130 -22.06 4.47 -20.48
N LYS A 131 -23.14 3.69 -20.54
CA LYS A 131 -24.29 3.96 -21.41
C LYS A 131 -25.31 4.81 -20.65
N GLU A 132 -25.96 5.74 -21.34
CA GLU A 132 -27.00 6.64 -20.78
C GLU A 132 -28.15 5.89 -20.09
N LYS A 133 -28.41 4.64 -20.49
CA LYS A 133 -29.43 3.79 -19.88
C LYS A 133 -29.13 3.40 -18.43
N HIS A 134 -27.87 3.41 -18.00
CA HIS A 134 -27.48 3.11 -16.62
C HIS A 134 -27.58 4.40 -15.78
N LYS A 135 -28.54 4.43 -14.86
CA LYS A 135 -28.86 5.63 -14.05
C LYS A 135 -28.48 5.51 -12.58
N TRP A 136 -28.19 4.30 -12.11
CA TRP A 136 -27.89 3.99 -10.72
C TRP A 136 -26.47 3.44 -10.65
N PHE A 137 -25.68 3.98 -9.72
CA PHE A 137 -24.26 3.64 -9.59
C PHE A 137 -23.93 3.34 -8.13
N THR A 138 -23.03 2.39 -7.94
CA THR A 138 -22.38 2.12 -6.67
C THR A 138 -20.88 2.21 -6.90
N VAL A 139 -20.19 2.93 -6.02
CA VAL A 139 -18.73 3.10 -6.08
C VAL A 139 -18.14 2.40 -4.87
N LEU A 140 -17.18 1.51 -5.12
CA LEU A 140 -16.44 0.79 -4.09
C LEU A 140 -14.96 1.16 -4.22
N ASP A 141 -14.32 1.43 -3.09
CA ASP A 141 -12.88 1.62 -3.00
C ASP A 141 -12.28 0.49 -2.15
N LEU A 142 -11.27 -0.19 -2.69
CA LEU A 142 -10.64 -1.32 -2.02
C LEU A 142 -9.57 -0.81 -1.05
N LYS A 143 -9.81 -0.99 0.25
CA LYS A 143 -8.83 -0.66 1.29
C LYS A 143 -7.61 -1.59 1.19
N ASP A 144 -6.41 -1.03 1.28
CA ASP A 144 -5.14 -1.76 1.35
C ASP A 144 -4.91 -2.73 0.16
N ALA A 145 -5.45 -2.40 -1.02
CA ALA A 145 -5.55 -3.32 -2.16
C ALA A 145 -4.23 -4.01 -2.57
N PHE A 146 -3.09 -3.32 -2.48
CA PHE A 146 -1.78 -3.91 -2.80
C PHE A 146 -1.36 -5.00 -1.82
N PHE A 147 -1.72 -4.90 -0.54
CA PHE A 147 -1.42 -5.93 0.46
C PHE A 147 -2.25 -7.20 0.27
N CYS A 148 -3.33 -7.13 -0.51
CA CYS A 148 -4.13 -8.29 -0.86
C CYS A 148 -3.47 -9.20 -1.89
N ILE A 149 -2.40 -8.74 -2.56
CA ILE A 149 -1.69 -9.48 -3.60
C ILE A 149 -0.37 -10.02 -3.03
N PRO A 150 -0.17 -11.34 -2.99
CA PRO A 150 1.06 -11.92 -2.46
C PRO A 150 2.26 -11.61 -3.37
N LEU A 151 3.43 -11.42 -2.76
CA LEU A 151 4.71 -11.29 -3.45
C LEU A 151 5.43 -12.63 -3.44
N ASP A 152 5.97 -13.03 -4.59
CA ASP A 152 6.76 -14.25 -4.73
C ASP A 152 7.99 -14.21 -3.81
N LYS A 153 8.34 -15.36 -3.20
CA LYS A 153 9.40 -15.43 -2.18
C LYS A 153 10.75 -14.94 -2.71
N ASP A 154 11.09 -15.26 -3.95
CA ASP A 154 12.35 -14.85 -4.56
C ASP A 154 12.40 -13.33 -4.83
N SER A 155 11.24 -12.69 -4.87
CA SER A 155 11.11 -11.25 -5.11
C SER A 155 11.07 -10.42 -3.82
N GLN A 156 10.87 -11.04 -2.65
CA GLN A 156 10.72 -10.34 -1.37
C GLN A 156 11.97 -9.54 -0.99
N ALA A 157 13.16 -10.12 -1.19
CA ALA A 157 14.43 -9.48 -0.85
C ALA A 157 14.65 -8.14 -1.58
N ILE A 158 14.05 -7.92 -2.75
CA ILE A 158 14.20 -6.69 -3.53
C ILE A 158 13.69 -5.46 -2.77
N PHE A 159 12.69 -5.65 -1.89
CA PHE A 159 12.01 -4.58 -1.17
C PHE A 159 12.42 -4.50 0.30
N THR A 160 13.58 -5.03 0.67
CA THR A 160 14.07 -4.93 2.04
C THR A 160 14.40 -3.48 2.43
N PHE A 161 14.16 -3.16 3.70
CA PHE A 161 14.62 -1.95 4.36
C PHE A 161 15.12 -2.27 5.77
N GLU A 162 15.97 -1.40 6.29
CA GLU A 162 16.54 -1.51 7.63
C GLU A 162 15.60 -0.88 8.66
N TRP A 163 15.36 -1.60 9.75
CA TRP A 163 14.61 -1.11 10.90
C TRP A 163 15.36 -1.44 12.19
N GLU A 164 15.37 -0.49 13.10
CA GLU A 164 15.93 -0.61 14.44
C GLU A 164 14.88 -0.04 15.39
N SER A 165 14.46 -0.86 16.35
CA SER A 165 13.34 -0.51 17.20
C SER A 165 13.79 0.51 18.25
N PRO A 166 13.05 1.60 18.47
CA PRO A 166 13.35 2.55 19.52
C PRO A 166 13.24 1.94 20.93
N THR A 167 12.56 0.81 21.09
CA THR A 167 12.31 0.17 22.39
C THR A 167 13.21 -1.02 22.66
N THR A 168 13.54 -1.81 21.63
CA THR A 168 14.31 -3.05 21.79
C THR A 168 15.76 -2.96 21.30
N GLY A 169 16.12 -1.87 20.61
CA GLY A 169 17.45 -1.68 20.02
C GLY A 169 17.62 -2.52 18.78
#